data_AF-A0A9E4I129-F1
#
_entry.id   AF-A0A9E4I129-F1
#
_cell.length_a   1.000
_cell.length_b   1.000
_cell.length_c   1.000
_cell.angle_alpha   90.00
_cell.angle_beta   90.00
_cell.angle_gamma   90.00
#
_symmetry.space_group_name_H-M   'P 1'
#
loop_
_entity.id
_entity.type
_entity.pdbx_description
1 polymer ?
#
loop_
_entity_poly.entity_id
_entity_poly.type
_entity_poly.pdbx_seq_one_letter_code
_entity_poly.pdbx_strand_id
1 'polypeptide(L)' 'HGAPDATPPQRTIRRLTMRFADGDAVYRRRGPWTRDMTDFLEAEHGLIEGGPYRCDLLPILWERCHG' A
#
# COMPACT_ATOMS: atom_id res chain seq x y z
N HIS A 1 6.46 -24.42 10.80
CA HIS A 1 7.43 -23.72 11.67
C HIS A 1 8.79 -24.36 11.45
N GLY A 2 9.70 -23.69 10.74
CA GLY A 2 10.97 -24.31 10.31
C GLY A 2 11.75 -23.53 9.25
N ALA A 3 11.35 -22.29 8.96
CA ALA A 3 12.25 -21.40 8.25
C ALA A 3 13.38 -21.03 9.22
N PRO A 4 14.66 -21.17 8.82
CA PRO A 4 15.77 -20.69 9.64
C PRO A 4 15.58 -19.20 9.89
N ASP A 5 15.89 -18.76 11.11
CA ASP A 5 15.90 -17.34 11.43
C ASP A 5 16.80 -16.61 10.43
N ALA A 6 16.21 -15.61 9.76
CA ALA A 6 16.93 -14.86 8.74
C ALA A 6 18.14 -14.18 9.39
N THR A 7 19.36 -14.53 8.98
CA THR A 7 20.57 -13.85 9.45
C THR A 7 20.52 -12.39 8.99
N PRO A 8 20.61 -11.41 9.91
CA PRO A 8 20.59 -10.01 9.54
C PRO A 8 21.75 -9.68 8.59
N PRO A 9 21.53 -8.80 7.60
CA PRO A 9 22.59 -8.41 6.68
C PRO A 9 23.69 -7.64 7.42
N GLN A 10 24.96 -7.96 7.13
CA GLN A 10 26.16 -7.33 7.71
C GLN A 10 26.34 -5.85 7.33
N ARG A 11 25.51 -5.32 6.41
CA ARG A 11 25.53 -3.94 5.94
C ARG A 11 24.13 -3.47 5.58
N THR A 12 23.93 -2.15 5.60
CA THR A 12 22.67 -1.54 5.17
C THR A 12 22.34 -1.91 3.73
N ILE A 13 21.13 -2.41 3.51
CA ILE A 13 20.59 -2.66 2.17
C ILE A 13 19.64 -1.51 1.84
N ARG A 14 19.88 -0.82 0.73
CA ARG A 14 18.95 0.17 0.17
C ARG A 14 17.88 -0.57 -0.61
N ARG A 15 16.75 -0.88 0.05
CA ARG A 15 15.64 -1.63 -0.54
C ARG A 15 14.45 -0.71 -0.79
N LEU A 16 13.94 -0.72 -2.02
CA LEU A 16 12.63 -0.19 -2.36
C LEU A 16 11.62 -1.34 -2.38
N THR A 17 10.45 -1.14 -1.77
CA THR A 17 9.34 -2.10 -1.85
C THR A 17 8.15 -1.39 -2.47
N MET A 18 7.63 -1.93 -3.56
CA MET A 18 6.42 -1.45 -4.24
C MET A 18 5.28 -2.42 -3.99
N ARG A 19 4.05 -1.89 -3.93
CA ARG A 19 2.82 -2.67 -3.82
C ARG A 19 1.83 -2.19 -4.87
N PHE A 20 1.13 -3.15 -5.46
CA PHE A 20 0.08 -2.92 -6.43
C PHE A 20 -1.22 -3.45 -5.84
N ALA A 21 -2.33 -2.83 -6.23
CA ALA A 21 -3.67 -3.28 -5.91
C ALA A 21 -4.45 -3.48 -7.21
N ASP A 22 -5.49 -4.31 -7.16
CA ASP A 22 -6.44 -4.42 -8.26
C ASP A 22 -7.17 -3.08 -8.47
N GLY A 23 -7.66 -2.83 -9.68
CA GLY A 23 -8.36 -1.59 -10.04
C GLY A 23 -9.67 -1.39 -9.27
N ASP A 24 -10.26 -2.47 -8.75
CA ASP A 24 -11.47 -2.45 -7.92
C ASP A 24 -11.18 -2.60 -6.41
N ALA A 25 -9.91 -2.49 -6.00
CA ALA A 25 -9.54 -2.63 -4.60
C ALA A 25 -10.28 -1.62 -3.70
N VAL A 26 -10.66 -2.10 -2.51
CA VAL A 26 -11.36 -1.30 -1.50
C VAL A 26 -10.38 -0.83 -0.43
N TYR A 27 -10.46 0.45 -0.04
CA TYR A 27 -9.65 1.00 1.03
C TYR A 27 -10.06 0.40 2.37
N ARG A 28 -9.06 -0.10 3.09
CA ARG A 28 -9.18 -0.61 4.46
C ARG A 28 -8.03 -0.08 5.30
N ARG A 29 -8.38 0.52 6.41
CA ARG A 29 -7.45 0.98 7.42
C ARG A 29 -6.69 -0.22 7.99
N ARG A 30 -5.38 -0.11 8.00
CA ARG A 30 -4.50 -1.17 8.52
C ARG A 30 -4.22 -0.90 10.00
N GLY A 31 -3.57 -1.89 10.63
CA GLY A 31 -3.23 -1.83 12.04
C GLY A 31 -2.35 -0.62 12.41
N PRO A 32 -2.06 -0.45 13.72
CA PRO A 32 -1.46 0.77 14.29
C PRO A 32 -0.16 1.25 13.63
N TRP A 33 0.57 0.37 12.95
CA TRP A 33 1.85 0.65 12.32
C TRP A 33 1.77 1.52 11.06
N THR A 34 0.58 1.71 10.46
CA THR A 34 0.37 2.60 9.31
C THR A 34 -0.46 3.84 9.64
N ARG A 35 -0.72 4.10 10.92
CA ARG A 35 -1.74 5.07 11.36
C ARG A 35 -1.54 6.45 10.73
N ASP A 36 -0.32 6.98 10.82
CA ASP A 36 -0.01 8.33 10.34
C ASP A 36 -0.25 8.46 8.82
N MET A 37 0.13 7.43 8.06
CA MET A 37 -0.13 7.38 6.63
C MET A 37 -1.63 7.29 6.33
N THR A 38 -2.38 6.46 7.07
CA THR A 38 -3.84 6.36 6.89
C THR A 38 -4.56 7.65 7.25
N ASP A 39 -4.16 8.32 8.34
CA ASP A 39 -4.73 9.62 8.74
C ASP A 39 -4.48 10.69 7.69
N PHE A 40 -3.25 10.76 7.17
CA PHE A 40 -2.89 11.67 6.09
C PHE A 40 -3.72 11.42 4.81
N LEU A 41 -3.82 10.17 4.38
CA LEU A 41 -4.57 9.84 3.17
C LEU A 41 -6.09 10.07 3.31
N GLU A 42 -6.65 9.85 4.49
CA GLU A 42 -8.07 10.12 4.77
C GLU A 42 -8.34 11.63 4.86
N ALA A 43 -7.50 12.38 5.59
CA ALA A 43 -7.71 13.80 5.84
C ALA A 43 -7.40 14.69 4.62
N GLU A 44 -6.33 14.39 3.89
CA GLU A 44 -5.83 15.27 2.81
C GLU A 44 -6.18 14.75 1.42
N HIS A 45 -6.36 13.44 1.27
CA HIS A 45 -6.57 12.79 -0.02
C HIS A 45 -7.93 12.09 -0.17
N GLY A 46 -8.80 12.21 0.84
CA GLY A 46 -10.20 11.81 0.76
C GLY A 46 -10.45 10.31 0.65
N LEU A 47 -9.51 9.46 1.06
CA LEU A 47 -9.80 8.03 1.20
C LEU A 47 -10.85 7.80 2.29
N ILE A 48 -11.78 6.88 2.03
CA ILE A 48 -12.90 6.56 2.93
C ILE A 48 -12.93 5.05 3.14
N GLU A 49 -12.98 4.61 4.39
CA GLU A 49 -13.05 3.19 4.77
C GLU A 49 -14.21 2.49 4.05
N GLY A 50 -13.92 1.40 3.35
CA GLY A 50 -14.93 0.66 2.56
C GLY A 50 -15.23 1.25 1.18
N GLY A 51 -14.67 2.40 0.82
CA GLY A 51 -14.73 2.99 -0.52
C GLY A 51 -13.62 2.50 -1.45
N PRO A 52 -13.58 2.98 -2.71
CA PRO A 52 -12.52 2.66 -3.66
C PRO A 52 -11.13 3.06 -3.13
N TYR A 53 -10.13 2.21 -3.34
CA TYR A 53 -8.74 2.50 -2.98
C TYR A 53 -8.07 3.39 -4.02
N ARG A 54 -8.50 4.65 -4.10
CA ARG A 54 -8.08 5.59 -5.14
C ARG A 54 -7.90 7.01 -4.59
N CYS A 55 -6.76 7.61 -4.86
CA CYS A 55 -6.49 9.03 -4.69
C CYS A 55 -5.39 9.47 -5.70
N ASP A 56 -5.06 10.76 -5.73
CA ASP A 56 -4.01 11.36 -6.56
C ASP A 56 -2.60 10.75 -6.32
N LEU A 57 -2.34 10.26 -5.10
CA LEU A 57 -1.10 9.57 -4.75
C LEU A 57 -1.06 8.08 -5.12
N LEU A 58 -2.18 7.53 -5.60
CA LEU A 58 -2.31 6.13 -6.01
C LEU A 58 -2.64 6.08 -7.51
N PRO A 59 -1.65 6.32 -8.39
CA PRO A 59 -1.88 6.37 -9.82
C PRO A 59 -2.28 4.99 -10.37
N ILE A 60 -3.20 5.00 -11.33
CA ILE A 60 -3.50 3.83 -12.14
C ILE A 60 -2.29 3.58 -13.05
N LEU A 61 -1.65 2.42 -12.88
CA LEU A 61 -0.49 2.05 -13.68
C LEU A 61 -0.87 1.32 -14.97
N TRP A 62 -2.04 0.70 -14.99
CA TRP A 62 -2.55 -0.04 -16.13
C TRP A 62 -4.08 -0.07 -16.08
N GLU A 63 -4.71 0.16 -17.22
CA GLU A 63 -6.15 0.02 -17.41
C GLU A 63 -6.37 -0.80 -18.67
N ARG A 64 -7.31 -1.76 -18.62
CA ARG A 64 -7.63 -2.55 -19.80
C ARG A 64 -8.40 -1.65 -20.77
N CYS A 65 -7.78 -1.29 -21.90
CA CYS A 65 -8.52 -0.67 -23.00
C CYS A 65 -9.62 -1.65 -23.44
N HIS A 66 -10.88 -1.23 -23.29
CA HIS A 66 -12.00 -1.95 -23.87
C HIS A 66 -11.87 -1.89 -25.41
N GLY A 67 -11.83 -3.05 -26.05
CA GLY A 67 -12.06 -3.23 -27.48
C GLY A 67 -13.51 -3.58 -27.74
#